data_AF-A0A2E2WH44-F1
#
_entry.id   AF-A0A2E2WH44-F1
#
_cell.length_a   1.000
_cell.length_b   1.000
_cell.length_c   1.000
_cell.angle_alpha   90.00
_cell.angle_beta   90.00
_cell.angle_gamma   90.00
#
_symmetry.space_group_name_H-M   'P 1'
#
loop_
_entity.id
_entity.type
_entity.pdbx_description
1 polymer ?
#
loop_
_entity_poly.entity_id
_entity_poly.type
_entity_poly.pdbx_seq_one_letter_code
_entity_poly.pdbx_strand_id
1 'polypeptide(L)'
;MEPPPTSTAARSEGGGPLGVMRFLRGRRSRILRVSQVDLTKSSILPNHLVFVNWKNISCFQPPNIVLQLTSCLDSRGVPCHHETLECGSEETPMMTYTCAKRYYNLPCAHRQHNHRGDCSKIHGYSRSFEFHCAAHELDENGFVFDFGNLKDLYEHLEYMCDHTLLINEADPHLDLFRQMNELGLCKLRIVKNCGAEGMARYFLDYANELVRRESNGRAWVYRVTMYENDKNSATVELSGRANA
;
A
#
# COMPACT_ATOMS: atom_id res chain seq x y z
N MET A 1 53.66 -12.81 46.09
CA MET A 1 55.06 -12.84 45.61
C MET A 1 54.99 -12.85 44.10
N GLU A 2 55.72 -11.93 43.48
CA GLU A 2 55.70 -11.52 42.05
C GLU A 2 56.43 -12.54 41.10
N PRO A 3 56.52 -12.30 39.76
CA PRO A 3 56.36 -13.28 38.65
C PRO A 3 57.73 -13.60 37.94
N PRO A 4 57.90 -13.83 36.60
CA PRO A 4 57.08 -14.33 35.47
C PRO A 4 57.75 -15.56 34.76
N PRO A 5 57.41 -15.93 33.50
CA PRO A 5 58.23 -15.46 32.37
C PRO A 5 57.50 -15.20 31.02
N THR A 6 58.30 -14.61 30.12
CA THR A 6 58.08 -13.96 28.83
C THR A 6 58.09 -14.84 27.57
N SER A 7 57.47 -14.29 26.50
CA SER A 7 57.72 -14.48 25.05
C SER A 7 57.42 -15.88 24.46
N THR A 8 56.92 -16.07 23.24
CA THR A 8 57.34 -15.47 21.96
C THR A 8 56.28 -15.76 20.89
N ALA A 9 56.24 -14.94 19.84
CA ALA A 9 55.41 -15.10 18.66
C ALA A 9 55.62 -16.43 17.93
N ALA A 10 54.53 -17.04 17.46
CA ALA A 10 54.54 -18.11 16.47
C ALA A 10 53.71 -17.69 15.26
N ARG A 11 54.37 -17.65 14.10
CA ARG A 11 53.80 -17.61 12.77
C ARG A 11 52.95 -18.87 12.55
N SER A 12 51.77 -18.73 11.95
CA SER A 12 51.14 -19.79 11.17
C SER A 12 51.08 -19.37 9.71
N GLU A 13 52.03 -19.89 8.94
CA GLU A 13 51.74 -20.28 7.56
C GLU A 13 50.90 -21.56 7.60
N GLY A 14 49.94 -21.67 6.69
CA GLY A 14 49.08 -22.84 6.48
C GLY A 14 47.66 -22.38 6.17
N GLY A 15 47.03 -22.72 5.05
CA GLY A 15 47.36 -23.67 4.01
C GLY A 15 46.06 -24.00 3.26
N GLY A 16 46.05 -23.72 1.95
CA GLY A 16 45.15 -24.32 0.95
C GLY A 16 43.67 -23.92 0.93
N PRO A 17 42.91 -24.33 -0.11
CA PRO A 17 43.33 -24.90 -1.39
C PRO A 17 43.06 -23.96 -2.59
N LEU A 18 43.87 -24.15 -3.61
CA LEU A 18 43.63 -23.73 -4.98
C LEU A 18 42.30 -24.31 -5.48
N GLY A 19 41.29 -23.47 -5.62
CA GLY A 19 40.08 -23.79 -6.37
C GLY A 19 40.37 -23.83 -7.86
N VAL A 20 40.74 -25.00 -8.38
CA VAL A 20 40.81 -25.26 -9.83
C VAL A 20 39.38 -25.39 -10.36
N MET A 21 38.82 -24.29 -10.88
CA MET A 21 37.55 -24.35 -11.61
C MET A 21 37.83 -24.52 -13.09
N ARG A 22 37.76 -25.77 -13.53
CA ARG A 22 37.99 -26.21 -14.91
C ARG A 22 36.71 -25.98 -15.71
N PHE A 23 36.65 -24.91 -16.50
CA PHE A 23 35.63 -24.79 -17.55
C PHE A 23 36.16 -25.34 -18.87
N LEU A 24 35.40 -26.27 -19.45
CA LEU A 24 35.67 -26.90 -20.72
C LEU A 24 35.55 -25.87 -21.87
N ARG A 25 36.55 -25.95 -22.76
CA ARG A 25 36.72 -25.38 -24.12
C ARG A 25 35.49 -24.65 -24.72
N GLY A 26 35.59 -23.46 -25.30
CA GLY A 26 36.76 -22.62 -25.54
C GLY A 26 36.46 -21.49 -26.55
N ARG A 27 37.06 -20.32 -26.31
CA ARG A 27 37.80 -19.52 -27.29
C ARG A 27 38.57 -18.42 -26.54
N ARG A 28 39.89 -18.64 -26.46
CA ARG A 28 40.99 -17.70 -26.12
C ARG A 28 40.85 -16.90 -24.81
N SER A 29 41.30 -17.51 -23.72
CA SER A 29 41.65 -16.81 -22.48
C SER A 29 42.93 -15.97 -22.67
N ARG A 30 42.85 -14.65 -22.46
CA ARG A 30 44.01 -13.82 -22.11
C ARG A 30 43.96 -13.56 -20.60
N ILE A 31 45.02 -13.98 -19.91
CA ILE A 31 45.22 -13.73 -18.48
C ILE A 31 45.70 -12.28 -18.32
N LEU A 32 44.99 -11.48 -17.54
CA LEU A 32 45.50 -10.21 -17.02
C LEU A 32 45.75 -10.40 -15.52
N ARG A 33 47.03 -10.40 -15.12
CA ARG A 33 47.41 -10.25 -13.71
C ARG A 33 47.11 -8.82 -13.30
N VAL A 34 46.36 -8.64 -12.21
CA VAL A 34 46.23 -7.35 -11.55
C VAL A 34 46.75 -7.52 -10.13
N SER A 35 47.79 -6.75 -9.80
CA SER A 35 48.32 -6.57 -8.45
C SER A 35 47.31 -5.77 -7.62
N GLN A 36 47.08 -6.21 -6.38
CA GLN A 36 46.22 -5.57 -5.37
C GLN A 36 46.44 -4.05 -5.33
N VAL A 37 45.34 -3.29 -5.31
CA VAL A 37 45.35 -1.85 -4.99
C VAL A 37 44.79 -1.70 -3.58
N ASP A 38 45.63 -1.18 -2.68
CA ASP A 38 45.30 -0.88 -1.29
C ASP A 38 44.62 0.50 -1.22
N LEU A 39 43.36 0.53 -0.77
CA LEU A 39 42.49 1.71 -0.79
C LEU A 39 42.62 2.59 0.48
N THR A 40 43.65 2.40 1.30
CA THR A 40 43.83 3.17 2.54
C THR A 40 44.71 4.42 2.41
N LYS A 41 45.22 4.75 1.22
CA LYS A 41 46.08 5.94 1.01
C LYS A 41 45.33 7.11 0.36
N SER A 42 45.30 8.23 1.08
CA SER A 42 44.59 9.48 0.81
C SER A 42 45.18 10.36 -0.31
N SER A 43 45.77 9.77 -1.36
CA SER A 43 46.33 10.55 -2.47
C SER A 43 46.24 9.79 -3.78
N ILE A 44 45.16 10.01 -4.53
CA ILE A 44 45.00 9.55 -5.91
C ILE A 44 45.09 10.78 -6.82
N LEU A 45 46.10 10.83 -7.68
CA LEU A 45 46.29 11.89 -8.69
C LEU A 45 45.30 11.73 -9.86
N PRO A 46 44.98 12.79 -10.63
CA PRO A 46 43.76 12.88 -11.43
C PRO A 46 43.64 11.95 -12.65
N ASN A 47 44.60 11.08 -12.95
CA ASN A 47 44.67 10.35 -14.23
C ASN A 47 44.95 8.83 -14.11
N HIS A 48 44.51 8.18 -13.03
CA HIS A 48 44.57 6.71 -12.95
C HIS A 48 43.20 6.05 -13.12
N LEU A 49 43.09 5.16 -14.12
CA LEU A 49 41.96 4.23 -14.28
C LEU A 49 42.05 3.14 -13.22
N VAL A 50 40.99 3.00 -12.40
CA VAL A 50 40.84 1.90 -11.45
C VAL A 50 39.91 0.86 -12.07
N PHE A 51 40.40 -0.35 -12.31
CA PHE A 51 39.57 -1.48 -12.73
C PHE A 51 39.06 -2.21 -11.50
N VAL A 52 37.75 -2.11 -11.23
CA VAL A 52 37.11 -2.84 -10.13
C VAL A 52 36.54 -4.14 -10.68
N ASN A 53 36.98 -5.27 -10.13
CA ASN A 53 36.42 -6.58 -10.47
C ASN A 53 35.04 -6.72 -9.81
N TRP A 54 33.99 -6.81 -10.63
CA TRP A 54 32.57 -6.92 -10.24
C TRP A 54 32.25 -8.04 -9.23
N LYS A 55 33.11 -9.06 -9.08
CA LYS A 55 32.78 -10.24 -8.25
C LYS A 55 32.78 -10.01 -6.73
N ASN A 56 33.19 -8.84 -6.21
CA ASN A 56 33.27 -8.60 -4.76
C ASN A 56 32.82 -7.18 -4.34
N ILE A 57 31.74 -6.64 -4.92
CA ILE A 57 31.06 -5.48 -4.33
C ILE A 57 29.91 -6.00 -3.48
N SER A 58 30.10 -6.07 -2.17
CA SER A 58 28.97 -6.12 -1.24
C SER A 58 28.32 -4.74 -1.25
N CYS A 59 27.12 -4.65 -1.81
CA CYS A 59 26.27 -3.47 -1.73
C CYS A 59 25.91 -3.22 -0.25
N PHE A 60 26.59 -2.26 0.38
CA PHE A 60 26.05 -1.62 1.58
C PHE A 60 24.91 -0.70 1.12
N GLN A 61 23.72 -0.86 1.72
CA GLN A 61 22.58 0.03 1.48
C GLN A 61 22.85 1.45 2.04
N PRO A 62 21.87 2.38 1.92
CA PRO A 62 21.93 3.71 1.28
C PRO A 62 22.87 4.75 1.97
N PRO A 63 23.22 5.91 1.36
CA PRO A 63 22.50 6.63 0.30
C PRO A 63 23.26 6.77 -1.05
N ASN A 64 22.47 6.70 -2.12
CA ASN A 64 22.69 7.17 -3.50
C ASN A 64 24.10 7.67 -3.85
N ILE A 65 24.97 6.77 -4.31
CA ILE A 65 26.07 7.12 -5.21
C ILE A 65 25.79 6.45 -6.55
N VAL A 66 25.34 7.23 -7.53
CA VAL A 66 25.31 6.79 -8.93
C VAL A 66 26.70 7.05 -9.51
N LEU A 67 27.51 5.99 -9.65
CA LEU A 67 28.74 6.07 -10.42
C LEU A 67 28.40 5.92 -11.90
N GLN A 68 28.29 7.05 -12.60
CA GLN A 68 28.08 7.05 -14.04
C GLN A 68 29.44 6.85 -14.75
N LEU A 69 29.64 5.65 -15.33
CA LEU A 69 30.74 5.37 -16.22
C LEU A 69 30.52 6.15 -17.53
N THR A 70 31.21 7.27 -17.70
CA THR A 70 31.00 8.17 -18.84
C THR A 70 31.67 7.73 -20.14
N SER A 71 32.59 6.74 -20.11
CA SER A 71 32.98 5.98 -21.30
C SER A 71 33.91 4.82 -20.95
N CYS A 72 33.58 3.63 -21.41
CA CYS A 72 34.55 2.56 -21.57
C CYS A 72 35.07 2.61 -23.02
N LEU A 73 36.39 2.54 -23.20
CA LEU A 73 37.04 2.44 -24.50
C LEU A 73 37.63 1.03 -24.64
N ASP A 74 37.51 0.41 -25.81
CA ASP A 74 38.22 -0.84 -26.08
C ASP A 74 39.74 -0.60 -26.22
N SER A 75 40.52 -1.68 -26.37
CA SER A 75 41.99 -1.60 -26.54
C SER A 75 42.46 -0.86 -27.80
N ARG A 76 41.53 -0.34 -28.62
CA ARG A 76 41.76 0.46 -29.82
C ARG A 76 41.17 1.86 -29.72
N GLY A 77 40.61 2.25 -28.57
CA GLY A 77 40.07 3.59 -28.35
C GLY A 77 38.67 3.82 -28.92
N VAL A 78 37.90 2.77 -29.19
CA VAL A 78 36.52 2.90 -29.69
C VAL A 78 35.51 2.84 -28.52
N PRO A 79 34.52 3.75 -28.45
CA PRO A 79 33.47 3.71 -27.42
C PRO A 79 32.66 2.41 -27.53
N CYS A 80 32.59 1.64 -26.44
CA CYS A 80 31.73 0.47 -26.40
C CYS A 80 30.33 0.87 -25.89
N HIS A 81 29.32 0.75 -26.77
CA HIS A 81 27.92 0.83 -26.37
C HIS A 81 27.66 -0.22 -25.28
N HIS A 82 27.43 0.24 -24.05
CA HIS A 82 26.90 -0.60 -22.99
C HIS A 82 25.50 -0.11 -22.70
N GLU A 83 24.54 -1.03 -22.80
CA GLU A 83 23.22 -0.86 -22.19
C GLU A 83 23.44 -0.66 -20.69
N THR A 84 22.84 0.41 -20.18
CA THR A 84 22.75 0.70 -18.75
C THR A 84 22.00 -0.46 -18.09
N LEU A 85 22.73 -1.39 -17.48
CA LEU A 85 22.14 -2.39 -16.59
C LEU A 85 21.85 -1.68 -15.27
N GLU A 86 20.62 -1.16 -15.15
CA GLU A 86 20.08 -0.75 -13.87
C GLU A 86 20.07 -1.98 -12.96
N CYS A 87 20.85 -1.91 -11.88
CA CYS A 87 20.80 -2.88 -10.81
C CYS A 87 19.41 -2.75 -10.19
N GLY A 88 18.48 -3.64 -10.56
CA GLY A 88 17.16 -3.70 -9.97
C GLY A 88 17.29 -3.76 -8.46
N SER A 89 16.86 -2.70 -7.77
CA SER A 89 16.62 -2.76 -6.34
C SER A 89 15.60 -3.85 -6.10
N GLU A 90 15.89 -4.81 -5.22
CA GLU A 90 14.86 -5.71 -4.71
C GLU A 90 13.75 -4.84 -4.12
N GLU A 91 12.62 -4.71 -4.84
CA GLU A 91 11.44 -4.03 -4.32
C GLU A 91 10.96 -4.84 -3.13
N THR A 92 11.21 -4.33 -1.92
CA THR A 92 10.60 -4.87 -0.72
C THR A 92 9.08 -4.79 -0.90
N PRO A 93 8.34 -5.90 -0.78
CA PRO A 93 6.90 -5.88 -0.99
C PRO A 93 6.24 -4.88 -0.05
N MET A 94 5.51 -3.92 -0.63
CA MET A 94 4.79 -2.91 0.14
C MET A 94 3.68 -3.60 0.93
N MET A 95 3.84 -3.67 2.25
CA MET A 95 2.84 -4.25 3.13
C MET A 95 1.60 -3.35 3.20
N THR A 96 0.43 -3.96 3.34
CA THR A 96 -0.83 -3.25 3.57
C THR A 96 -1.46 -3.82 4.83
N TYR A 97 -1.65 -2.98 5.82
CA TYR A 97 -2.38 -3.29 7.04
C TYR A 97 -3.84 -2.95 6.86
N THR A 98 -4.75 -3.80 7.33
CA THR A 98 -6.20 -3.58 7.22
C THR A 98 -6.89 -3.74 8.57
N CYS A 99 -7.93 -2.96 8.81
CA CYS A 99 -8.85 -3.14 9.94
C CYS A 99 -10.30 -2.96 9.48
N ALA A 100 -11.24 -3.46 10.28
CA ALA A 100 -12.66 -3.33 9.97
C ALA A 100 -13.48 -2.95 11.20
N LYS A 101 -14.55 -2.17 10.99
CA LYS A 101 -15.55 -1.83 11.99
C LYS A 101 -16.95 -2.00 11.43
N ARG A 102 -17.84 -2.57 12.23
CA ARG A 102 -19.24 -2.80 11.87
C ARG A 102 -20.18 -2.01 12.76
N TYR A 103 -21.19 -1.41 12.13
CA TYR A 103 -22.31 -0.71 12.75
C TYR A 103 -23.60 -1.47 12.44
N TYR A 104 -24.50 -1.53 13.41
CA TYR A 104 -25.73 -2.33 13.34
C TYR A 104 -26.89 -1.57 13.99
N ASN A 105 -28.10 -2.13 13.87
CA ASN A 105 -29.33 -1.54 14.40
C ASN A 105 -29.63 -0.15 13.82
N LEU A 106 -29.59 -0.02 12.49
CA LEU A 106 -30.00 1.19 11.78
C LEU A 106 -31.33 0.94 11.04
N PRO A 107 -32.47 0.87 11.77
CA PRO A 107 -33.79 0.64 11.18
C PRO A 107 -34.20 1.80 10.28
N CYS A 108 -34.53 1.48 9.02
CA CYS A 108 -35.01 2.46 8.07
C CYS A 108 -36.07 1.86 7.14
N ALA A 109 -36.93 2.73 6.61
CA ALA A 109 -37.85 2.40 5.54
C ALA A 109 -37.31 2.89 4.20
N HIS A 110 -37.64 2.20 3.11
CA HIS A 110 -37.32 2.62 1.75
C HIS A 110 -38.26 1.99 0.72
N ARG A 111 -38.10 2.36 -0.54
CA ARG A 111 -38.69 1.67 -1.70
C ARG A 111 -37.81 1.84 -2.94
N GLN A 112 -37.83 0.84 -3.80
CA GLN A 112 -37.24 0.90 -5.14
C GLN A 112 -38.33 1.06 -6.19
N HIS A 113 -38.70 2.31 -6.52
CA HIS A 113 -39.87 2.64 -7.33
C HIS A 113 -39.91 1.97 -8.72
N ASN A 114 -38.76 1.66 -9.33
CA ASN A 114 -38.67 0.98 -10.62
C ASN A 114 -38.81 -0.55 -10.53
N HIS A 115 -38.81 -1.12 -9.32
CA HIS A 115 -38.94 -2.55 -9.14
C HIS A 115 -40.36 -3.02 -9.48
N ARG A 116 -40.51 -4.24 -10.02
CA ARG A 116 -41.83 -4.79 -10.41
C ARG A 116 -42.53 -5.55 -9.28
N GLY A 117 -41.79 -6.01 -8.28
CA GLY A 117 -42.30 -6.75 -7.12
C GLY A 117 -42.42 -5.89 -5.85
N ASP A 118 -42.44 -6.53 -4.69
CA ASP A 118 -42.74 -5.88 -3.40
C ASP A 118 -41.75 -4.79 -2.97
N CYS A 119 -40.48 -4.83 -3.44
CA CYS A 119 -39.53 -3.75 -3.16
C CYS A 119 -39.97 -2.39 -3.73
N SER A 120 -40.96 -2.35 -4.63
CA SER A 120 -41.58 -1.12 -5.11
C SER A 120 -42.47 -0.43 -4.09
N LYS A 121 -42.92 -1.13 -3.05
CA LYS A 121 -43.72 -0.59 -1.95
C LYS A 121 -42.79 -0.09 -0.84
N ILE A 122 -43.30 0.81 0.00
CA ILE A 122 -42.57 1.22 1.21
C ILE A 122 -42.51 0.01 2.15
N HIS A 123 -41.30 -0.35 2.54
CA HIS A 123 -41.00 -1.41 3.50
C HIS A 123 -39.71 -1.02 4.24
N GLY A 124 -39.23 -1.84 5.18
CA GLY A 124 -38.07 -1.47 5.97
C GLY A 124 -37.24 -2.64 6.45
N TYR A 125 -36.01 -2.33 6.82
CA TYR A 125 -35.06 -3.26 7.42
C TYR A 125 -34.20 -2.59 8.48
N SER A 126 -33.65 -3.40 9.38
CA SER A 126 -32.58 -2.98 10.28
C SER A 126 -31.23 -3.13 9.57
N ARG A 127 -30.76 -2.05 8.95
CA ARG A 127 -29.53 -2.07 8.15
C ARG A 127 -28.31 -2.15 9.05
N SER A 128 -27.22 -2.69 8.50
CA SER A 128 -25.90 -2.69 9.12
C SER A 128 -24.85 -2.36 8.07
N PHE A 129 -23.73 -1.76 8.48
CA PHE A 129 -22.62 -1.39 7.60
C PHE A 129 -21.31 -1.88 8.17
N GLU A 130 -20.46 -2.46 7.33
CA GLU A 130 -19.10 -2.86 7.67
C GLU A 130 -18.11 -2.10 6.79
N PHE A 131 -17.18 -1.40 7.43
CA PHE A 131 -16.18 -0.55 6.78
C PHE A 131 -14.82 -1.18 6.95
N HIS A 132 -14.06 -1.30 5.86
CA HIS A 132 -12.69 -1.80 5.86
C HIS A 132 -11.73 -0.68 5.49
N CYS A 133 -10.80 -0.40 6.39
CA CYS A 133 -9.75 0.60 6.22
C CYS A 133 -8.42 -0.09 5.92
N ALA A 134 -7.54 0.60 5.22
CA ALA A 134 -6.19 0.16 4.93
C ALA A 134 -5.17 1.30 5.11
N ALA A 135 -3.93 0.93 5.40
CA ALA A 135 -2.77 1.82 5.45
C ALA A 135 -1.48 1.04 5.10
N HIS A 136 -0.48 1.72 4.56
CA HIS A 136 0.85 1.13 4.35
C HIS A 136 1.71 1.15 5.61
N GLU A 137 1.42 2.07 6.53
CA GLU A 137 2.11 2.23 7.80
C GLU A 137 1.10 2.43 8.94
N LEU A 138 1.44 1.89 10.10
CA LEU A 138 0.67 2.09 11.34
C LEU A 138 1.00 3.47 11.93
N ASP A 139 0.07 4.06 12.68
CA ASP A 139 0.35 5.27 13.45
C ASP A 139 1.29 5.02 14.63
N GLU A 140 1.62 6.08 15.36
CA GLU A 140 2.44 6.06 16.58
C GLU A 140 1.91 5.13 17.69
N ASN A 141 0.62 4.76 17.65
CA ASN A 141 -0.01 3.83 18.57
C ASN A 141 -0.11 2.41 18.02
N GLY A 142 0.33 2.18 16.78
CA GLY A 142 0.28 0.88 16.12
C GLY A 142 -1.06 0.56 15.44
N PHE A 143 -1.90 1.55 15.11
CA PHE A 143 -3.17 1.34 14.43
C PHE A 143 -3.14 1.71 12.94
N VAL A 144 -3.97 1.01 12.16
CA VAL A 144 -4.32 1.47 10.80
C VAL A 144 -5.07 2.80 10.90
N PHE A 145 -6.11 2.85 11.74
CA PHE A 145 -6.87 4.05 12.05
C PHE A 145 -7.54 3.88 13.42
N ASP A 146 -7.51 4.91 14.27
CA ASP A 146 -8.20 4.88 15.54
C ASP A 146 -9.72 5.01 15.34
N PHE A 147 -10.44 3.94 15.67
CA PHE A 147 -11.89 3.89 15.56
C PHE A 147 -12.64 4.83 16.52
N GLY A 148 -11.97 5.40 17.53
CA GLY A 148 -12.48 6.49 18.36
C GLY A 148 -12.79 7.76 17.57
N ASN A 149 -12.08 7.99 16.47
CA ASN A 149 -12.28 9.14 15.58
C ASN A 149 -13.40 8.92 14.54
N LEU A 150 -14.14 7.81 14.62
CA LEU A 150 -15.29 7.53 13.73
C LEU A 150 -16.64 7.94 14.34
N LYS A 151 -16.64 8.91 15.25
CA LYS A 151 -17.87 9.47 15.82
C LYS A 151 -18.72 10.14 14.74
N ASP A 152 -18.11 10.96 13.89
CA ASP A 152 -18.79 11.65 12.78
C ASP A 152 -19.37 10.67 11.75
N LEU A 153 -18.73 9.50 11.57
CA LEU A 153 -19.28 8.43 10.74
C LEU A 153 -20.53 7.82 11.35
N TYR A 154 -20.51 7.58 12.66
CA TYR A 154 -21.65 7.02 13.36
C TYR A 154 -22.83 7.99 13.39
N GLU A 155 -22.60 9.26 13.72
CA GLU A 155 -23.65 10.29 13.73
C GLU A 155 -24.27 10.46 12.33
N HIS A 156 -23.45 10.38 11.28
CA HIS A 156 -23.95 10.43 9.91
C HIS A 156 -24.77 9.18 9.51
N LEU A 157 -24.36 7.99 9.96
CA LEU A 157 -25.13 6.75 9.80
C LEU A 157 -26.49 6.85 10.50
N GLU A 158 -26.53 7.31 11.74
CA GLU A 158 -27.77 7.53 12.49
C GLU A 158 -28.65 8.57 11.79
N TYR A 159 -28.07 9.71 11.40
CA TYR A 159 -28.79 10.75 10.68
C TYR A 159 -29.41 10.24 9.38
N MET A 160 -28.68 9.43 8.61
CA MET A 160 -29.11 8.96 7.29
C MET A 160 -30.02 7.74 7.33
N CYS A 161 -29.89 6.88 8.34
CA CYS A 161 -30.57 5.59 8.35
C CYS A 161 -31.50 5.42 9.55
N ASP A 162 -31.13 5.79 10.77
CA ASP A 162 -31.93 5.45 11.94
C ASP A 162 -33.29 6.18 12.01
N HIS A 163 -34.38 5.40 12.06
CA HIS A 163 -35.76 5.88 12.05
C HIS A 163 -36.08 6.83 10.88
N THR A 164 -35.49 6.57 9.71
CA THR A 164 -35.67 7.39 8.50
C THR A 164 -36.46 6.69 7.40
N LEU A 165 -36.93 7.47 6.43
CA LEU A 165 -37.47 7.02 5.15
C LEU A 165 -36.51 7.46 4.03
N LEU A 166 -35.84 6.49 3.40
CA LEU A 166 -34.92 6.71 2.29
C LEU A 166 -35.64 6.59 0.95
N ILE A 167 -35.60 7.64 0.14
CA ILE A 167 -36.26 7.71 -1.18
C ILE A 167 -35.26 8.13 -2.24
N ASN A 168 -35.34 7.50 -3.41
CA ASN A 168 -34.53 7.89 -4.57
C ASN A 168 -34.95 9.28 -5.06
N GLU A 169 -33.99 10.13 -5.41
CA GLU A 169 -34.25 11.46 -5.99
C GLU A 169 -35.06 11.42 -7.28
N ALA A 170 -35.02 10.29 -8.00
CA ALA A 170 -35.77 10.04 -9.22
C ALA A 170 -37.17 9.43 -8.99
N ASP A 171 -37.61 9.24 -7.73
CA ASP A 171 -38.92 8.66 -7.44
C ASP A 171 -40.05 9.57 -7.98
N PRO A 172 -41.00 9.05 -8.79
CA PRO A 172 -42.07 9.86 -9.37
C PRO A 172 -43.03 10.46 -8.32
N HIS A 173 -43.00 9.98 -7.08
CA HIS A 173 -43.81 10.47 -5.98
C HIS A 173 -43.01 11.28 -4.95
N LEU A 174 -41.82 11.78 -5.31
CA LEU A 174 -40.94 12.51 -4.39
C LEU A 174 -41.63 13.67 -3.67
N ASP A 175 -42.51 14.42 -4.35
CA ASP A 175 -43.22 15.55 -3.74
C ASP A 175 -44.22 15.12 -2.66
N LEU A 176 -44.85 13.95 -2.82
CA LEU A 176 -45.70 13.37 -1.77
C LEU A 176 -44.87 13.05 -0.52
N PHE A 177 -43.66 12.49 -0.70
CA PHE A 177 -42.76 12.20 0.42
C PHE A 177 -42.27 13.47 1.11
N ARG A 178 -42.02 14.56 0.36
CA ARG A 178 -41.69 15.87 0.94
C ARG A 178 -42.84 16.40 1.80
N GLN A 179 -44.07 16.33 1.31
CA GLN A 179 -45.26 16.72 2.08
C GLN A 179 -45.41 15.88 3.36
N MET A 180 -45.18 14.56 3.29
CA MET A 180 -45.19 13.71 4.49
C MET A 180 -44.16 14.14 5.52
N ASN A 181 -42.96 14.54 5.08
CA ASN A 181 -41.91 15.04 5.96
C ASN A 181 -42.27 16.40 6.58
N GLU A 182 -42.84 17.32 5.79
CA GLU A 182 -43.33 18.63 6.28
C GLU A 182 -44.44 18.48 7.33
N LEU A 183 -45.32 17.49 7.15
CA LEU A 183 -46.35 17.13 8.12
C LEU A 183 -45.80 16.40 9.36
N GLY A 184 -44.49 16.11 9.42
CA GLY A 184 -43.86 15.39 10.52
C GLY A 184 -44.19 13.89 10.58
N LEU A 185 -44.70 13.31 9.49
CA LEU A 185 -45.09 11.89 9.43
C LEU A 185 -43.90 10.95 9.20
N CYS A 186 -42.80 11.47 8.64
CA CYS A 186 -41.56 10.71 8.44
C CYS A 186 -40.33 11.61 8.51
N LYS A 187 -39.16 11.02 8.73
CA LYS A 187 -37.86 11.67 8.56
C LYS A 187 -37.31 11.31 7.18
N LEU A 188 -37.55 12.14 6.18
CA LEU A 188 -37.17 11.85 4.79
C LEU A 188 -35.66 12.04 4.57
N ARG A 189 -35.05 11.11 3.84
CA ARG A 189 -33.71 11.21 3.27
C ARG A 189 -33.78 10.95 1.78
N ILE A 190 -33.32 11.92 1.00
CA ILE A 190 -33.30 11.82 -0.46
C ILE A 190 -31.90 11.39 -0.86
N VAL A 191 -31.79 10.29 -1.60
CA VAL A 191 -30.52 9.71 -2.04
C VAL A 191 -30.56 9.36 -3.52
N LYS A 192 -29.41 9.18 -4.17
CA LYS A 192 -29.36 8.76 -5.57
C LYS A 192 -29.90 7.34 -5.77
N ASN A 193 -29.52 6.44 -4.87
CA ASN A 193 -29.97 5.04 -4.87
C ASN A 193 -30.02 4.53 -3.43
N CYS A 194 -31.23 4.25 -2.94
CA CYS A 194 -31.50 3.77 -1.58
C CYS A 194 -31.31 2.25 -1.42
N GLY A 195 -31.02 1.53 -2.51
CA GLY A 195 -30.66 0.12 -2.50
C GLY A 195 -29.31 -0.15 -1.83
N ALA A 196 -29.03 -1.43 -1.57
CA ALA A 196 -27.85 -1.82 -0.80
C ALA A 196 -26.54 -1.39 -1.48
N GLU A 197 -26.42 -1.56 -2.80
CA GLU A 197 -25.26 -1.16 -3.60
C GLU A 197 -25.05 0.37 -3.57
N GLY A 198 -26.15 1.12 -3.73
CA GLY A 198 -26.13 2.58 -3.76
C GLY A 198 -25.70 3.18 -2.43
N MET A 199 -26.24 2.64 -1.33
CA MET A 199 -25.89 3.08 0.02
C MET A 199 -24.49 2.65 0.42
N ALA A 200 -24.05 1.44 0.04
CA ALA A 200 -22.66 1.02 0.25
C ALA A 200 -21.69 1.99 -0.45
N ARG A 201 -22.00 2.39 -1.70
CA ARG A 201 -21.22 3.41 -2.42
C ARG A 201 -21.24 4.78 -1.75
N TYR A 202 -22.41 5.26 -1.34
CA TYR A 202 -22.55 6.54 -0.65
C TYR A 202 -21.68 6.62 0.61
N PHE A 203 -21.72 5.57 1.43
CA PHE A 203 -20.94 5.52 2.66
C PHE A 203 -19.46 5.21 2.44
N LEU A 204 -19.08 4.52 1.35
CA LEU A 204 -17.67 4.42 0.95
C LEU A 204 -17.10 5.80 0.66
N ASP A 205 -17.79 6.60 -0.16
CA ASP A 205 -17.32 7.94 -0.54
C ASP A 205 -17.16 8.82 0.73
N TYR A 206 -18.19 8.87 1.58
CA TYR A 206 -18.16 9.65 2.84
C TYR A 206 -17.06 9.18 3.80
N ALA A 207 -17.00 7.88 4.10
CA ALA A 207 -16.07 7.36 5.09
C ALA A 207 -14.61 7.44 4.60
N ASN A 208 -14.37 7.25 3.30
CA ASN A 208 -13.04 7.37 2.73
C ASN A 208 -12.53 8.82 2.81
N GLU A 209 -13.38 9.81 2.51
CA GLU A 209 -13.02 11.23 2.68
C GLU A 209 -12.70 11.55 4.13
N LEU A 210 -13.56 11.13 5.07
CA LEU A 210 -13.36 11.30 6.51
C LEU A 210 -12.02 10.69 6.96
N VAL A 211 -11.80 9.39 6.70
CA VAL A 211 -10.58 8.69 7.15
C VAL A 211 -9.32 9.30 6.54
N ARG A 212 -9.34 9.70 5.26
CA ARG A 212 -8.22 10.39 4.63
C ARG A 212 -7.93 11.73 5.29
N ARG A 213 -8.96 12.52 5.60
CA ARG A 213 -8.79 13.80 6.29
C ARG A 213 -8.20 13.61 7.68
N GLU A 214 -8.80 12.76 8.51
CA GLU A 214 -8.39 12.55 9.90
C GLU A 214 -7.02 11.89 10.03
N SER A 215 -6.59 11.12 9.03
CA SER A 215 -5.27 10.48 9.00
C SER A 215 -4.21 11.23 8.20
N ASN A 216 -4.50 12.44 7.70
CA ASN A 216 -3.64 13.19 6.78
C ASN A 216 -3.20 12.35 5.56
N GLY A 217 -4.11 11.55 5.02
CA GLY A 217 -3.92 10.72 3.83
C GLY A 217 -3.24 9.36 4.08
N ARG A 218 -2.80 9.07 5.30
CA ARG A 218 -2.11 7.82 5.65
C ARG A 218 -3.00 6.59 5.51
N ALA A 219 -4.27 6.71 5.88
CA ALA A 219 -5.25 5.63 5.83
C ALA A 219 -6.40 5.97 4.87
N TRP A 220 -7.08 4.94 4.37
CA TRP A 220 -8.24 5.08 3.49
C TRP A 220 -9.26 3.97 3.74
N VAL A 221 -10.52 4.23 3.40
CA VAL A 221 -11.55 3.18 3.34
C VAL A 221 -11.55 2.61 1.93
N TYR A 222 -11.29 1.31 1.81
CA TYR A 222 -11.23 0.65 0.49
C TYR A 222 -12.46 -0.20 0.20
N ARG A 223 -13.25 -0.53 1.23
CA ARG A 223 -14.42 -1.38 1.08
C ARG A 223 -15.51 -1.02 2.08
N VAL A 224 -16.75 -1.03 1.61
CA VAL A 224 -17.95 -0.95 2.45
C VAL A 224 -18.92 -2.04 2.03
N THR A 225 -19.43 -2.78 3.02
CA THR A 225 -20.53 -3.72 2.85
C THR A 225 -21.75 -3.19 3.58
N MET A 226 -22.86 -3.01 2.87
CA MET A 226 -24.17 -2.80 3.48
C MET A 226 -24.92 -4.13 3.57
N TYR A 227 -25.45 -4.42 4.75
CA TYR A 227 -26.38 -5.50 4.99
C TYR A 227 -27.78 -4.94 5.04
N GLU A 228 -28.65 -5.44 4.16
CA GLU A 228 -30.09 -5.16 4.24
C GLU A 228 -30.69 -5.92 5.43
N ASN A 229 -30.31 -7.18 5.57
CA ASN A 229 -30.72 -8.08 6.66
C ASN A 229 -29.65 -9.18 6.82
N ASP A 230 -29.92 -10.21 7.63
CA ASP A 230 -28.96 -11.29 7.90
C ASP A 230 -28.65 -12.18 6.67
N LYS A 231 -29.47 -12.11 5.62
CA LYS A 231 -29.36 -12.93 4.41
C LYS A 231 -28.74 -12.18 3.23
N ASN A 232 -29.02 -10.88 3.13
CA ASN A 232 -28.73 -10.08 1.95
C ASN A 232 -27.76 -8.94 2.27
N SER A 233 -26.72 -8.82 1.46
CA SER A 233 -25.76 -7.72 1.53
C SER A 233 -25.25 -7.32 0.15
N ALA A 234 -24.73 -6.11 0.05
CA ALA A 234 -24.03 -5.61 -1.12
C ALA A 234 -22.72 -4.94 -0.68
N THR A 235 -21.68 -5.12 -1.49
CA THR A 235 -20.35 -4.61 -1.21
C THR A 235 -19.88 -3.75 -2.37
N VAL A 236 -19.25 -2.62 -2.04
CA VAL A 236 -18.46 -1.82 -2.97
C VAL A 236 -17.00 -1.85 -2.49
N GLU A 237 -16.08 -1.99 -3.44
CA GLU A 237 -14.64 -1.98 -3.18
C GLU A 237 -13.93 -1.09 -4.20
N LEU A 238 -12.87 -0.40 -3.77
CA LEU A 238 -11.96 0.30 -4.68
C LEU A 238 -11.01 -0.75 -5.31
N SER A 239 -11.18 -1.06 -6.59
CA SER A 239 -10.30 -1.98 -7.32
C SER A 239 -9.03 -1.27 -7.81
N GLY A 240 -7.86 -1.88 -7.59
CA GLY A 240 -6.56 -1.24 -7.72
C GLY A 240 -6.01 -1.12 -9.15
N ARG A 241 -5.77 0.13 -9.57
CA ARG A 241 -4.50 0.63 -10.18
C ARG A 241 -4.18 2.10 -9.81
N ALA A 242 -5.05 2.78 -9.07
CA ALA A 242 -4.88 4.20 -8.71
C ALA A 242 -4.51 4.44 -7.23
N ASN A 243 -4.06 3.40 -6.52
CA ASN A 243 -3.65 3.48 -5.11
C ASN A 243 -2.11 3.45 -4.96
N ALA A 244 -1.38 3.97 -5.95
CA ALA A 244 0.07 4.17 -5.90
C ALA A 244 0.36 5.66 -6.13
#